data_AF-X1B5W8-F1
#
_entry.id   AF-X1B5W8-F1
#
_cell.length_a   1.000
_cell.length_b   1.000
_cell.length_c   1.000
_cell.angle_alpha   90.00
_cell.angle_beta   90.00
_cell.angle_gamma   90.00
#
_symmetry.space_group_name_H-M   'P 1'
#
loop_
_entity.id
_entity.type
_entity.pdbx_description
1 polymer ?
#
loop_
_entity_poly.entity_id
_entity_poly.type
_entity_poly.pdbx_seq_one_letter_code
_entity_poly.pdbx_strand_id
1 'polypeptide(L)'
;DEVAKTGGDAADRQTAVMYMLGRYILARHYYLNEDNIEDMPEDYHEYHRQRIGEIREDHKRLVYDEFHRTTKAQAVREQVVVDMREGRKWKVQVAILSQSLDDFDEVMVEFATAIYIMEAGPKQAVEKTAKTFGLSETAKYALSTRVHGPREGGSTFLAQFATKHGVNTQLLTNTLGPIELWAFSTTAEDAQLRNMLYKRIGPAEARRVLATLFPSGSVAKVVQDRLNVIKEEKGIIEEATSQGVVGDLMDEILDAYVKDPNFKSLPSA
;
A
#
# COMPACT_ATOMS: atom_id res chain seq x y z
N ASP A 1 -8.60 6.88 10.76
CA ASP A 1 -9.85 6.31 11.32
C ASP A 1 -10.96 7.30 11.68
N GLU A 2 -10.72 8.62 11.61
CA GLU A 2 -11.77 9.63 11.92
C GLU A 2 -12.61 10.07 10.72
N VAL A 3 -12.23 9.70 9.49
CA VAL A 3 -12.91 10.03 8.24
C VAL A 3 -13.13 8.75 7.43
N ALA A 4 -14.22 8.66 6.67
CA ALA A 4 -14.63 7.50 5.88
C ALA A 4 -15.08 6.27 6.69
N LYS A 5 -15.90 6.50 7.73
CA LYS A 5 -16.70 5.44 8.35
C LYS A 5 -17.92 5.14 7.47
N THR A 6 -18.14 3.88 7.12
CA THR A 6 -19.36 3.45 6.43
C THR A 6 -20.54 3.45 7.40
N GLY A 7 -21.74 3.83 6.94
CA GLY A 7 -22.99 3.56 7.67
C GLY A 7 -24.01 4.69 7.80
N GLY A 8 -23.77 5.90 7.26
CA GLY A 8 -24.80 6.95 7.23
C GLY A 8 -24.52 8.11 6.28
N ASP A 9 -25.58 8.79 5.84
CA ASP A 9 -25.55 9.88 4.84
C ASP A 9 -24.59 11.03 5.20
N ALA A 10 -24.39 11.27 6.50
CA ALA A 10 -23.44 12.27 6.99
C ALA A 10 -21.98 11.82 6.78
N ALA A 11 -21.69 10.54 7.00
CA ALA A 11 -20.36 9.97 6.84
C ALA A 11 -20.00 9.81 5.35
N ASP A 12 -20.98 9.45 4.50
CA ASP A 12 -20.80 9.41 3.05
C ASP A 12 -20.51 10.81 2.48
N ARG A 13 -21.25 11.84 2.94
CA ARG A 13 -20.97 13.24 2.60
C ARG A 13 -19.60 13.72 3.08
N GLN A 14 -19.24 13.42 4.33
CA GLN A 14 -17.93 13.77 4.88
C GLN A 14 -16.80 13.13 4.05
N THR A 15 -16.97 11.87 3.65
CA THR A 15 -16.02 11.16 2.77
C THR A 15 -15.87 11.88 1.44
N ALA A 16 -16.98 12.20 0.77
CA ALA A 16 -16.96 12.91 -0.51
C ALA A 16 -16.23 14.25 -0.40
N VAL A 17 -16.56 15.05 0.62
CA VAL A 17 -15.93 16.35 0.87
C VAL A 17 -14.43 16.21 1.12
N MET A 18 -14.02 15.24 1.94
CA MET A 18 -12.62 15.06 2.30
C MET A 18 -11.77 14.56 1.13
N TYR A 19 -12.27 13.62 0.33
CA TYR A 19 -11.58 13.18 -0.90
C TYR A 19 -11.45 14.33 -1.90
N MET A 20 -12.52 15.08 -2.15
CA MET A 20 -12.49 16.20 -3.10
C MET A 20 -11.61 17.35 -2.62
N LEU A 21 -11.64 17.68 -1.33
CA LEU A 21 -10.78 18.69 -0.73
C LEU A 21 -9.31 18.26 -0.79
N GLY A 22 -9.01 17.01 -0.42
CA GLY A 22 -7.67 16.45 -0.50
C GLY A 22 -7.13 16.48 -1.93
N ARG A 23 -7.92 16.01 -2.90
CA ARG A 23 -7.59 16.12 -4.33
C ARG A 23 -7.33 17.58 -4.72
N TYR A 24 -8.22 18.51 -4.34
CA TYR A 24 -8.06 19.92 -4.68
C TYR A 24 -6.76 20.50 -4.13
N ILE A 25 -6.47 20.30 -2.84
CA ILE A 25 -5.25 20.82 -2.21
C ILE A 25 -3.99 20.27 -2.88
N LEU A 26 -3.96 18.96 -3.17
CA LEU A 26 -2.79 18.28 -3.72
C LEU A 26 -2.61 18.50 -5.23
N ALA A 27 -3.70 18.63 -5.97
CA ALA A 27 -3.71 18.52 -7.43
C ALA A 27 -4.19 19.76 -8.19
N ARG A 28 -4.70 20.81 -7.52
CA ARG A 28 -5.26 22.00 -8.22
C ARG A 28 -4.30 22.64 -9.23
N HIS A 29 -2.99 22.54 -8.98
CA HIS A 29 -2.00 23.13 -9.88
C HIS A 29 -1.64 22.24 -11.08
N TYR A 30 -2.03 20.96 -11.06
CA TYR A 30 -1.66 20.00 -12.12
C TYR A 30 -2.30 20.34 -13.46
N TYR A 31 -3.40 21.08 -13.44
CA TYR A 31 -4.24 21.39 -14.59
C TYR A 31 -4.15 22.87 -14.99
N LEU A 32 -3.10 23.59 -14.55
CA LEU A 32 -2.88 24.97 -14.95
C LEU A 32 -2.33 25.07 -16.37
N ASN A 33 -2.91 25.95 -17.17
CA ASN A 33 -2.44 26.35 -18.49
C ASN A 33 -2.11 27.85 -18.54
N GLU A 34 -1.58 28.30 -19.67
CA GLU A 34 -1.22 29.71 -19.86
C GLU A 34 -2.43 30.65 -19.81
N ASP A 35 -3.61 30.18 -20.23
CA ASP A 35 -4.85 30.96 -20.16
C ASP A 35 -5.20 31.34 -18.71
N ASN A 36 -4.84 30.50 -17.74
CA ASN A 36 -5.05 30.79 -16.31
C ASN A 36 -4.21 31.97 -15.80
N ILE A 37 -3.18 32.40 -16.53
CA ILE A 37 -2.33 33.53 -16.11
C ILE A 37 -3.14 34.84 -16.11
N GLU A 38 -4.13 34.96 -17.00
CA GLU A 38 -4.98 36.15 -17.11
C GLU A 38 -5.82 36.39 -15.85
N ASP A 39 -6.11 35.33 -15.08
CA ASP A 39 -6.83 35.40 -13.80
C ASP A 39 -5.93 35.78 -12.61
N MET A 40 -4.61 35.96 -12.84
CA MET A 40 -3.61 36.24 -11.81
C MET A 40 -3.19 37.71 -11.84
N PRO A 41 -2.69 38.28 -10.72
CA PRO A 41 -2.23 39.67 -10.72
C PRO A 41 -1.09 39.88 -11.72
N GLU A 42 -1.17 40.95 -12.52
CA GLU A 42 -0.26 41.24 -13.64
C GLU A 42 1.23 41.22 -13.24
N ASP A 43 1.55 41.77 -12.06
CA ASP A 43 2.91 41.83 -11.51
C ASP A 43 3.57 40.44 -11.37
N TYR A 44 2.78 39.36 -11.29
CA TYR A 44 3.26 37.98 -11.12
C TYR A 44 3.13 37.11 -12.38
N HIS A 45 2.71 37.67 -13.52
CA HIS A 45 2.48 36.88 -14.75
C HIS A 45 3.72 36.12 -15.22
N GLU A 46 4.89 36.76 -15.20
CA GLU A 46 6.14 36.10 -15.63
C GLU A 46 6.53 34.93 -14.71
N TYR A 47 6.41 35.12 -13.40
CA TYR A 47 6.64 34.05 -12.43
C TYR A 47 5.68 32.87 -12.66
N HIS A 48 4.40 33.16 -12.87
CA HIS A 48 3.40 32.11 -13.10
C HIS A 48 3.57 31.41 -14.44
N ARG A 49 3.99 32.13 -15.50
CA ARG A 49 4.34 31.54 -16.80
C ARG A 49 5.44 30.51 -16.67
N GLN A 50 6.55 30.86 -16.01
CA GLN A 50 7.65 29.92 -15.76
C GLN A 50 7.17 28.72 -14.94
N ARG A 51 6.50 28.97 -13.81
CA ARG A 51 6.00 27.91 -12.92
C ARG A 51 5.03 26.95 -13.62
N ILE A 52 4.13 27.46 -14.47
CA ILE A 52 3.20 26.64 -15.24
C ILE A 52 3.95 25.80 -16.28
N GLY A 53 4.95 26.38 -16.94
CA GLY A 53 5.85 25.64 -17.84
C GLY A 53 6.49 24.44 -17.14
N GLU A 54 7.15 24.66 -16.00
CA GLU A 54 7.78 23.61 -15.19
C GLU A 54 6.77 22.53 -14.78
N ILE A 55 5.60 22.93 -14.28
CA ILE A 55 4.54 21.97 -13.91
C ILE A 55 4.09 21.16 -15.13
N ARG A 56 3.97 21.72 -16.33
CA ARG A 56 3.51 20.95 -17.50
C ARG A 56 4.56 19.97 -18.03
N GLU A 57 5.82 20.17 -17.70
CA GLU A 57 6.90 19.28 -18.10
C GLU A 57 6.96 18.01 -17.26
N ASP A 58 6.66 18.11 -15.96
CA ASP A 58 6.77 17.01 -15.01
C ASP A 58 5.69 15.93 -15.19
N HIS A 59 6.05 14.67 -14.95
CA HIS A 59 5.06 13.60 -14.76
C HIS A 59 4.54 13.64 -13.32
N LYS A 60 3.22 13.54 -13.17
CA LYS A 60 2.51 13.60 -11.89
C LYS A 60 1.72 12.32 -11.67
N ARG A 61 1.45 11.98 -10.41
CA ARG A 61 0.62 10.82 -10.07
C ARG A 61 -0.38 11.15 -8.98
N LEU A 62 -1.64 10.84 -9.22
CA LEU A 62 -2.70 10.81 -8.21
C LEU A 62 -2.92 9.37 -7.80
N VAL A 63 -2.83 9.10 -6.49
CA VAL A 63 -2.98 7.76 -5.93
C VAL A 63 -4.16 7.78 -4.97
N TYR A 64 -5.18 7.01 -5.30
CA TYR A 64 -6.36 6.80 -4.47
C TYR A 64 -6.26 5.42 -3.84
N ASP A 65 -5.88 5.40 -2.57
CA ASP A 65 -5.87 4.18 -1.75
C ASP A 65 -7.25 3.95 -1.12
N GLU A 66 -7.53 2.69 -0.76
CA GLU A 66 -8.78 2.27 -0.11
C GLU A 66 -10.04 2.71 -0.90
N PHE A 67 -10.00 2.59 -2.22
CA PHE A 67 -10.98 3.20 -3.11
C PHE A 67 -12.41 2.69 -2.93
N HIS A 68 -12.61 1.48 -2.40
CA HIS A 68 -13.91 0.94 -2.00
C HIS A 68 -14.71 1.88 -1.08
N ARG A 69 -14.04 2.74 -0.30
CA ARG A 69 -14.68 3.76 0.55
C ARG A 69 -15.47 4.79 -0.24
N THR A 70 -15.19 4.95 -1.52
CA THR A 70 -15.85 5.92 -2.40
C THR A 70 -17.13 5.39 -3.06
N THR A 71 -17.53 4.14 -2.79
CA THR A 71 -18.69 3.48 -3.43
C THR A 71 -19.96 4.32 -3.39
N LYS A 72 -20.21 5.05 -2.29
CA LYS A 72 -21.39 5.92 -2.13
C LYS A 72 -21.12 7.40 -2.46
N ALA A 73 -19.89 7.76 -2.81
CA ALA A 73 -19.47 9.11 -3.08
C ALA A 73 -19.36 9.36 -4.59
N GLN A 74 -20.51 9.44 -5.27
CA GLN A 74 -20.59 9.56 -6.73
C GLN A 74 -19.73 10.70 -7.29
N ALA A 75 -19.74 11.88 -6.66
CA ALA A 75 -18.93 13.02 -7.09
C ALA A 75 -17.41 12.72 -7.12
N VAL A 76 -16.92 11.91 -6.17
CA VAL A 76 -15.50 11.48 -6.15
C VAL A 76 -15.23 10.55 -7.32
N ARG A 77 -16.10 9.56 -7.55
CA ARG A 77 -15.94 8.59 -8.63
C ARG A 77 -15.97 9.26 -10.01
N GLU A 78 -16.92 10.17 -10.23
CA GLU A 78 -17.02 10.97 -11.46
C GLU A 78 -15.76 11.80 -11.68
N GLN A 79 -15.25 12.48 -10.65
CA GLN A 79 -14.00 13.25 -10.76
C GLN A 79 -12.80 12.36 -11.11
N VAL A 80 -12.71 11.17 -10.50
CA VAL A 80 -11.64 10.21 -10.81
C VAL A 80 -11.73 9.75 -12.27
N VAL A 81 -12.92 9.50 -12.80
CA VAL A 81 -13.11 9.15 -14.21
C VAL A 81 -12.67 10.30 -15.13
N VAL A 82 -12.97 11.55 -14.78
CA VAL A 82 -12.45 12.73 -15.51
C VAL A 82 -10.91 12.74 -15.49
N ASP A 83 -10.30 12.53 -14.33
CA ASP A 83 -8.85 12.48 -14.19
C ASP A 83 -8.23 11.36 -15.02
N MET A 84 -8.88 10.19 -15.11
CA MET A 84 -8.43 9.07 -15.94
C MET A 84 -8.54 9.38 -17.44
N ARG A 85 -9.62 10.04 -17.87
CA ARG A 85 -9.83 10.41 -19.29
C ARG A 85 -8.88 11.50 -19.75
N GLU A 86 -8.66 12.52 -18.92
CA GLU A 86 -7.99 13.75 -19.32
C GLU A 86 -6.56 13.85 -18.82
N GLY A 87 -6.20 13.13 -17.74
CA GLY A 87 -4.92 13.24 -17.06
C GLY A 87 -3.71 13.05 -17.97
N ARG A 88 -3.82 12.18 -18.99
CA ARG A 88 -2.76 11.98 -19.98
C ARG A 88 -2.32 13.28 -20.69
N LYS A 89 -3.25 14.20 -20.96
CA LYS A 89 -2.94 15.51 -21.58
C LYS A 89 -2.05 16.38 -20.68
N TRP A 90 -2.10 16.13 -19.38
CA TRP A 90 -1.42 16.86 -18.32
C TRP A 90 -0.26 16.08 -17.70
N LYS A 91 0.14 14.95 -18.31
CA LYS A 91 1.11 13.98 -17.75
C LYS A 91 0.75 13.52 -16.33
N VAL A 92 -0.55 13.48 -16.01
CA VAL A 92 -1.09 12.96 -14.76
C VAL A 92 -1.46 11.50 -14.95
N GLN A 93 -0.80 10.62 -14.20
CA GLN A 93 -1.19 9.23 -14.03
C GLN A 93 -2.17 9.12 -12.85
N VAL A 94 -3.26 8.38 -13.04
CA VAL A 94 -4.17 8.02 -11.94
C VAL A 94 -3.93 6.57 -11.56
N ALA A 95 -3.76 6.30 -10.28
CA ALA A 95 -3.69 4.95 -9.72
C ALA A 95 -4.78 4.79 -8.66
N ILE A 96 -5.54 3.71 -8.77
CA ILE A 96 -6.65 3.39 -7.88
C ILE A 96 -6.36 2.02 -7.27
N LEU A 97 -6.41 1.93 -5.95
CA LEU A 97 -6.13 0.70 -5.21
C LEU A 97 -7.36 0.31 -4.40
N SER A 98 -7.78 -0.95 -4.54
CA SER A 98 -8.89 -1.51 -3.80
C SER A 98 -8.76 -3.03 -3.66
N GLN A 99 -9.61 -3.62 -2.81
CA GLN A 99 -9.54 -5.03 -2.42
C GLN A 99 -10.34 -5.94 -3.37
N SER A 100 -11.43 -5.43 -3.96
CA SER A 100 -12.29 -6.17 -4.87
C SER A 100 -12.33 -5.52 -6.25
N LEU A 101 -12.47 -6.35 -7.28
CA LEU A 101 -12.75 -5.88 -8.63
C LEU A 101 -14.10 -5.15 -8.73
N ASP A 102 -15.04 -5.45 -7.83
CA ASP A 102 -16.35 -4.77 -7.74
C ASP A 102 -16.26 -3.33 -7.22
N ASP A 103 -15.13 -2.93 -6.66
CA ASP A 103 -14.96 -1.57 -6.13
C ASP A 103 -14.73 -0.53 -7.25
N PHE A 104 -14.43 -1.00 -8.47
CA PHE A 104 -14.13 -0.18 -9.64
C PHE A 104 -15.34 -0.10 -10.57
N ASP A 105 -15.62 1.10 -11.10
CA ASP A 105 -16.63 1.24 -12.15
C ASP A 105 -16.13 0.61 -13.45
N GLU A 106 -17.05 0.10 -14.28
CA GLU A 106 -16.71 -0.52 -15.57
C GLU A 106 -15.85 0.40 -16.45
N VAL A 107 -16.15 1.71 -16.43
CA VAL A 107 -15.39 2.74 -17.15
C VAL A 107 -13.96 2.89 -16.63
N MET A 108 -13.74 2.71 -15.32
CA MET A 108 -12.38 2.76 -14.75
C MET A 108 -11.57 1.54 -15.20
N VAL A 109 -12.19 0.37 -15.23
CA VAL A 109 -11.58 -0.87 -15.73
C VAL A 109 -11.22 -0.73 -17.21
N GLU A 110 -12.12 -0.17 -18.03
CA GLU A 110 -11.91 0.05 -19.46
C GLU A 110 -10.70 0.97 -19.74
N PHE A 111 -10.51 2.04 -18.95
CA PHE A 111 -9.41 2.97 -19.15
C PHE A 111 -8.08 2.54 -18.51
N ALA A 112 -8.08 1.47 -17.72
CA ALA A 112 -6.87 1.01 -17.04
C ALA A 112 -5.85 0.46 -18.05
N THR A 113 -4.70 1.12 -18.16
CA THR A 113 -3.59 0.65 -19.03
C THR A 113 -2.59 -0.23 -18.31
N ALA A 114 -2.60 -0.23 -16.98
CA ALA A 114 -1.72 -1.04 -16.14
C ALA A 114 -2.54 -1.63 -14.99
N ILE A 115 -2.61 -2.95 -14.93
CA ILE A 115 -3.38 -3.72 -13.96
C ILE A 115 -2.40 -4.53 -13.12
N TYR A 116 -2.54 -4.45 -11.80
CA TYR A 116 -1.71 -5.16 -10.83
C TYR A 116 -2.61 -6.01 -9.94
N ILE A 117 -2.50 -7.33 -10.05
CA ILE A 117 -3.31 -8.29 -9.28
C ILE A 117 -2.40 -8.90 -8.22
N MET A 118 -2.47 -8.31 -7.02
CA MET A 118 -1.58 -8.63 -5.89
C MET A 118 -1.96 -9.93 -5.17
N GLU A 119 -3.22 -10.35 -5.30
CA GLU A 119 -3.73 -11.58 -4.70
C GLU A 119 -4.75 -12.24 -5.64
N ALA A 120 -4.74 -13.57 -5.70
CA ALA A 120 -5.66 -14.34 -6.54
C ALA A 120 -7.08 -14.38 -5.98
N GLY A 121 -7.21 -14.42 -4.64
CA GLY A 121 -8.47 -14.65 -3.95
C GLY A 121 -9.05 -16.06 -4.20
N PRO A 122 -10.33 -16.30 -3.87
CA PRO A 122 -10.99 -17.57 -4.09
C PRO A 122 -11.15 -17.87 -5.60
N LYS A 123 -11.40 -19.14 -5.94
CA LYS A 123 -11.55 -19.59 -7.34
C LYS A 123 -12.50 -18.72 -8.16
N GLN A 124 -13.63 -18.30 -7.58
CA GLN A 124 -14.59 -17.43 -8.27
C GLN A 124 -14.02 -16.04 -8.61
N ALA A 125 -13.18 -15.47 -7.73
CA ALA A 125 -12.50 -14.20 -7.99
C ALA A 125 -11.48 -14.34 -9.13
N VAL A 126 -10.70 -15.43 -9.14
CA VAL A 126 -9.77 -15.74 -10.23
C VAL A 126 -10.49 -15.83 -11.57
N GLU A 127 -11.63 -16.54 -11.64
CA GLU A 127 -12.45 -16.64 -12.85
C GLU A 127 -12.96 -15.28 -13.33
N LYS A 128 -13.46 -14.47 -12.40
CA LYS A 128 -13.97 -13.13 -12.71
C LYS A 128 -12.86 -12.21 -13.24
N THR A 129 -11.70 -12.20 -12.58
CA THR A 129 -10.52 -11.44 -12.98
C THR A 129 -10.03 -11.89 -14.35
N ALA A 130 -9.96 -13.20 -14.59
CA ALA A 130 -9.57 -13.75 -15.89
C ALA A 130 -10.50 -13.32 -17.02
N LYS A 131 -11.82 -13.36 -16.78
CA LYS A 131 -12.82 -12.91 -17.74
C LYS A 131 -12.71 -11.40 -18.02
N THR A 132 -12.56 -10.60 -16.97
CA THR A 132 -12.58 -9.13 -17.06
C THR A 132 -11.36 -8.60 -17.82
N PHE A 133 -10.18 -9.15 -17.57
CA PHE A 133 -8.92 -8.69 -18.17
C PHE A 133 -8.44 -9.57 -19.33
N GLY A 134 -9.28 -10.49 -19.80
CA GLY A 134 -8.94 -11.38 -20.92
C GLY A 134 -7.67 -12.21 -20.69
N LEU A 135 -7.48 -12.74 -19.48
CA LEU A 135 -6.30 -13.53 -19.15
C LEU A 135 -6.30 -14.86 -19.91
N SER A 136 -5.14 -15.29 -20.40
CA SER A 136 -4.96 -16.63 -20.96
C SER A 136 -5.08 -17.71 -19.87
N GLU A 137 -5.35 -18.96 -20.26
CA GLU A 137 -5.37 -20.08 -19.29
C GLU A 137 -4.05 -20.22 -18.54
N THR A 138 -2.91 -19.94 -19.18
CA THR A 138 -1.61 -19.92 -18.53
C THR A 138 -1.50 -18.79 -17.50
N ALA A 139 -1.96 -17.59 -17.83
CA ALA A 139 -1.95 -16.45 -16.90
C ALA A 139 -2.91 -16.68 -15.72
N LYS A 140 -4.07 -17.28 -15.97
CA LYS A 140 -5.04 -17.68 -14.94
C LYS A 140 -4.48 -18.76 -14.01
N TYR A 141 -3.79 -19.76 -14.56
CA TYR A 141 -3.09 -20.77 -13.78
C TYR A 141 -1.94 -20.16 -12.95
N ALA A 142 -1.17 -19.24 -13.55
CA ALA A 142 -0.12 -18.51 -12.85
C ALA A 142 -0.68 -17.66 -11.71
N LEU A 143 -1.81 -16.97 -11.93
CA LEU A 143 -2.52 -16.21 -10.92
C LEU A 143 -2.88 -17.10 -9.72
N SER A 144 -3.48 -18.27 -9.94
CA SER A 144 -3.93 -19.14 -8.85
C SER A 144 -2.81 -19.88 -8.11
N THR A 145 -1.65 -20.09 -8.73
CA THR A 145 -0.59 -20.96 -8.17
C THR A 145 0.70 -20.23 -7.78
N ARG A 146 0.97 -19.05 -8.35
CA ARG A 146 2.24 -18.32 -8.18
C ARG A 146 2.09 -16.99 -7.49
N VAL A 147 0.92 -16.35 -7.57
CA VAL A 147 0.69 -15.06 -6.89
C VAL A 147 0.58 -15.30 -5.39
N HIS A 148 1.28 -14.48 -4.62
CA HIS A 148 1.27 -14.53 -3.16
C HIS A 148 1.66 -13.17 -2.57
N GLY A 149 1.16 -12.91 -1.36
CA GLY A 149 1.54 -11.75 -0.57
C GLY A 149 3.02 -11.75 -0.13
N PRO A 150 3.42 -10.77 0.69
CA PRO A 150 4.80 -10.63 1.16
C PRO A 150 5.31 -11.88 1.90
N ARG A 151 6.51 -12.35 1.51
CA ARG A 151 7.29 -13.39 2.21
C ARG A 151 8.79 -13.13 2.00
N GLU A 152 9.65 -13.97 2.58
CA GLU A 152 11.11 -13.86 2.49
C GLU A 152 11.65 -13.70 1.05
N GLY A 153 11.00 -14.32 0.06
CA GLY A 153 11.34 -14.19 -1.36
C GLY A 153 10.66 -13.03 -2.11
N GLY A 154 10.04 -12.07 -1.41
CA GLY A 154 9.24 -10.99 -1.97
C GLY A 154 7.75 -11.33 -2.12
N SER A 155 6.98 -10.44 -2.75
CA SER A 155 5.57 -10.68 -3.13
C SER A 155 5.48 -10.84 -4.63
N THR A 156 4.93 -11.95 -5.10
CA THR A 156 4.73 -12.21 -6.53
C THR A 156 3.29 -11.87 -6.90
N PHE A 157 3.11 -11.09 -7.94
CA PHE A 157 1.81 -10.64 -8.43
C PHE A 157 1.74 -10.75 -9.95
N LEU A 158 0.52 -10.81 -10.48
CA LEU A 158 0.30 -10.78 -11.92
C LEU A 158 0.14 -9.32 -12.36
N ALA A 159 0.90 -8.91 -13.36
CA ALA A 159 0.78 -7.58 -13.96
C ALA A 159 0.38 -7.69 -15.43
N GLN A 160 -0.53 -6.83 -15.86
CA GLN A 160 -0.92 -6.68 -17.25
C GLN A 160 -0.75 -5.22 -17.69
N PHE A 161 -0.08 -5.02 -18.83
CA PHE A 161 0.20 -3.71 -19.40
C PHE A 161 -0.33 -3.62 -20.82
N ALA A 162 -1.22 -2.66 -21.08
CA ALA A 162 -1.63 -2.27 -22.41
C ALA A 162 -0.59 -1.29 -23.00
N THR A 163 0.10 -1.72 -24.05
CA THR A 163 1.13 -0.92 -24.73
C THR A 163 0.74 -0.64 -26.18
N LYS A 164 1.50 0.22 -26.86
CA LYS A 164 1.35 0.46 -28.30
C LYS A 164 1.57 -0.80 -29.16
N HIS A 165 2.23 -1.82 -28.61
CA HIS A 165 2.54 -3.08 -29.31
C HIS A 165 1.63 -4.24 -28.89
N GLY A 166 0.60 -3.96 -28.09
CA GLY A 166 -0.32 -4.97 -27.57
C GLY A 166 -0.23 -5.12 -26.05
N VAL A 167 -0.90 -6.15 -25.55
CA VAL A 167 -1.01 -6.45 -24.12
C VAL A 167 0.10 -7.39 -23.70
N ASN A 168 0.88 -6.99 -22.69
CA ASN A 168 1.87 -7.85 -22.03
C ASN A 168 1.31 -8.29 -20.67
N THR A 169 1.30 -9.60 -20.41
CA THR A 169 0.92 -10.16 -19.11
C THR A 169 2.08 -10.98 -18.56
N GLN A 170 2.55 -10.66 -17.36
CA GLN A 170 3.70 -11.31 -16.75
C GLN A 170 3.60 -11.37 -15.23
N LEU A 171 4.25 -12.37 -14.63
CA LEU A 171 4.48 -12.40 -13.18
C LEU A 171 5.63 -11.47 -12.86
N LEU A 172 5.45 -10.65 -11.83
CA LEU A 172 6.48 -9.80 -11.26
C LEU A 172 6.60 -10.10 -9.78
N THR A 173 7.83 -10.05 -9.27
CA THR A 173 8.10 -10.22 -7.84
C THR A 173 8.70 -8.93 -7.30
N ASN A 174 8.00 -8.31 -6.35
CA ASN A 174 8.52 -7.17 -5.60
C ASN A 174 9.33 -7.70 -4.41
N THR A 175 10.64 -7.49 -4.45
CA THR A 175 11.57 -7.82 -3.36
C THR A 175 11.91 -6.54 -2.59
N LEU A 176 11.32 -6.39 -1.41
CA LEU A 176 11.67 -5.31 -0.49
C LEU A 176 12.85 -5.73 0.40
N GLY A 177 13.68 -4.76 0.78
CA GLY A 177 14.76 -5.02 1.72
C GLY A 177 14.21 -5.33 3.13
N PRO A 178 14.91 -6.09 3.98
CA PRO A 178 14.45 -6.40 5.33
C PRO A 178 14.10 -5.17 6.19
N ILE A 179 14.83 -4.06 6.02
CA ILE A 179 14.55 -2.78 6.69
C ILE A 179 13.18 -2.23 6.27
N GLU A 180 12.84 -2.33 4.99
CA GLU A 180 11.56 -1.88 4.44
C GLU A 180 10.42 -2.80 4.86
N LEU A 181 10.63 -4.12 4.86
CA LEU A 181 9.65 -5.08 5.38
C LEU A 181 9.27 -4.73 6.83
N TRP A 182 10.26 -4.41 7.67
CA TRP A 182 10.02 -3.94 9.03
C TRP A 182 9.37 -2.56 9.11
N ALA A 183 9.64 -1.66 8.17
CA ALA A 183 8.96 -0.36 8.12
C ALA A 183 7.48 -0.49 7.74
N PHE A 184 7.14 -1.45 6.88
CA PHE A 184 5.79 -1.63 6.31
C PHE A 184 4.98 -2.74 6.98
N SER A 185 5.55 -3.55 7.87
CA SER A 185 4.78 -4.58 8.58
C SER A 185 3.64 -3.96 9.39
N THR A 186 2.45 -4.52 9.20
CA THR A 186 1.18 -4.16 9.86
C THR A 186 0.71 -5.25 10.84
N THR A 187 1.42 -6.37 10.93
CA THR A 187 1.12 -7.43 11.91
C THR A 187 1.19 -6.85 13.33
N ALA A 188 0.24 -7.20 14.19
CA ALA A 188 0.09 -6.58 15.51
C ALA A 188 1.34 -6.77 16.38
N GLU A 189 1.87 -7.99 16.42
CA GLU A 189 3.06 -8.37 17.17
C GLU A 189 4.31 -7.65 16.65
N ASP A 190 4.47 -7.60 15.31
CA ASP A 190 5.58 -6.92 14.66
C ASP A 190 5.55 -5.41 14.95
N ALA A 191 4.39 -4.79 14.78
CA ALA A 191 4.18 -3.38 15.03
C ALA A 191 4.40 -3.03 16.51
N GLN A 192 3.93 -3.88 17.43
CA GLN A 192 4.14 -3.71 18.87
C GLN A 192 5.64 -3.76 19.20
N LEU A 193 6.34 -4.82 18.82
CA LEU A 193 7.79 -4.97 19.08
C LEU A 193 8.58 -3.80 18.50
N ARG A 194 8.32 -3.46 17.23
CA ARG A 194 8.95 -2.34 16.53
C ARG A 194 8.74 -1.02 17.26
N ASN A 195 7.50 -0.70 17.63
CA ASN A 195 7.16 0.56 18.29
C ASN A 195 7.78 0.65 19.70
N MET A 196 7.90 -0.47 20.41
CA MET A 196 8.61 -0.50 21.69
C MET A 196 10.11 -0.24 21.51
N LEU A 197 10.75 -0.89 20.54
CA LEU A 197 12.16 -0.66 20.22
C LEU A 197 12.42 0.78 19.72
N TYR A 198 11.49 1.37 18.96
CA TYR A 198 11.59 2.77 18.51
C TYR A 198 11.75 3.75 19.68
N LYS A 199 11.05 3.49 20.79
CA LYS A 199 11.12 4.33 22.00
C LYS A 199 12.43 4.15 22.77
N ARG A 200 13.15 3.04 22.56
CA ARG A 200 14.34 2.67 23.34
C ARG A 200 15.64 3.01 22.61
N ILE A 201 15.75 2.63 21.35
CA ILE A 201 16.99 2.76 20.55
C ILE A 201 16.81 3.61 19.29
N GLY A 202 15.61 4.13 19.05
CA GLY A 202 15.30 4.98 17.91
C GLY A 202 14.87 4.20 16.65
N PRO A 203 14.12 4.82 15.71
CA PRO A 203 13.51 4.10 14.59
C PRO A 203 14.50 3.46 13.60
N ALA A 204 15.62 4.14 13.32
CA ALA A 204 16.62 3.64 12.37
C ALA A 204 17.33 2.39 12.91
N GLU A 205 17.87 2.47 14.13
CA GLU A 205 18.56 1.35 14.77
C GLU A 205 17.62 0.18 15.06
N ALA A 206 16.39 0.44 15.51
CA ALA A 206 15.41 -0.62 15.73
C ALA A 206 15.14 -1.42 14.45
N ARG A 207 14.93 -0.75 13.30
CA ARG A 207 14.75 -1.46 12.02
C ARG A 207 16.00 -2.20 11.60
N ARG A 208 17.21 -1.67 11.82
CA ARG A 208 18.47 -2.36 11.51
C ARG A 208 18.62 -3.65 12.32
N VAL A 209 18.39 -3.59 13.63
CA VAL A 209 18.47 -4.75 14.52
C VAL A 209 17.42 -5.79 14.13
N LEU A 210 16.17 -5.37 13.97
CA LEU A 210 15.07 -6.26 13.58
C LEU A 210 15.30 -6.89 12.20
N ALA A 211 15.79 -6.13 11.22
CA ALA A 211 16.15 -6.63 9.90
C ALA A 211 17.30 -7.66 9.94
N THR A 212 18.21 -7.53 10.90
CA THR A 212 19.33 -8.45 11.07
C THR A 212 18.89 -9.76 11.71
N LEU A 213 18.05 -9.69 12.75
CA LEU A 213 17.55 -10.87 13.46
C LEU A 213 16.43 -11.60 12.71
N PHE A 214 15.57 -10.84 12.05
CA PHE A 214 14.39 -11.34 11.34
C PHE A 214 14.33 -10.76 9.93
N PRO A 215 15.19 -11.26 9.01
CA PRO A 215 15.25 -10.74 7.63
C PRO A 215 13.93 -10.87 6.85
N SER A 216 13.08 -11.82 7.25
CA SER A 216 11.74 -12.01 6.70
C SER A 216 10.75 -10.88 7.01
N GLY A 217 11.09 -9.98 7.93
CA GLY A 217 10.26 -8.82 8.28
C GLY A 217 9.15 -9.09 9.29
N SER A 218 9.18 -10.25 9.98
CA SER A 218 8.16 -10.60 10.98
C SER A 218 8.70 -11.50 12.09
N VAL A 219 8.17 -11.31 13.31
CA VAL A 219 8.39 -12.15 14.48
C VAL A 219 7.20 -13.07 14.79
N ALA A 220 6.12 -13.00 14.03
CA ALA A 220 4.88 -13.74 14.30
C ALA A 220 5.12 -15.25 14.52
N LYS A 221 6.00 -15.87 13.72
CA LYS A 221 6.36 -17.28 13.87
C LYS A 221 7.06 -17.56 15.21
N VAL A 222 8.02 -16.71 15.59
CA VAL A 222 8.77 -16.86 16.86
C VAL A 222 7.83 -16.70 18.05
N VAL A 223 6.94 -15.71 18.00
CA VAL A 223 5.92 -15.49 19.04
C VAL A 223 4.98 -16.70 19.13
N GLN A 224 4.51 -17.21 17.99
CA GLN A 224 3.65 -18.39 17.95
C GLN A 224 4.34 -19.63 18.50
N ASP A 225 5.60 -19.87 18.14
CA ASP A 225 6.38 -21.00 18.62
C ASP A 225 6.57 -20.94 20.15
N ARG A 226 6.89 -19.75 20.69
CA ARG A 226 6.98 -19.53 22.15
C ARG A 226 5.64 -19.74 22.86
N LEU A 227 4.55 -19.26 22.28
CA LEU A 227 3.20 -19.47 22.83
C LEU A 227 2.81 -20.95 22.85
N ASN A 228 3.20 -21.72 21.84
CA ASN A 228 2.94 -23.17 21.81
C ASN A 228 3.64 -23.89 22.97
N VAL A 229 4.90 -23.56 23.27
CA VAL A 229 5.63 -24.12 24.42
C VAL A 229 4.92 -23.79 25.73
N ILE A 230 4.52 -22.52 25.93
CA ILE A 230 3.80 -22.10 27.15
C ILE A 230 2.47 -22.85 27.28
N LYS A 231 1.78 -23.10 26.16
CA LYS A 231 0.52 -23.85 26.15
C LYS A 231 0.71 -25.31 26.57
N GLU A 232 1.79 -25.95 26.12
CA GLU A 232 2.14 -27.31 26.53
C GLU A 232 2.44 -27.40 28.04
N GLU A 233 3.01 -26.34 28.63
CA GLU A 233 3.34 -26.29 30.06
C GLU A 233 2.17 -25.88 30.98
N LYS A 234 1.31 -24.94 30.55
CA LYS A 234 0.32 -24.26 31.41
C LYS A 234 -1.14 -24.39 30.95
N GLY A 235 -1.40 -25.03 29.80
CA GLY A 235 -2.74 -25.39 29.31
C GLY A 235 -3.51 -24.26 28.61
N ILE A 236 -3.74 -23.11 29.25
CA ILE A 236 -4.54 -22.01 28.69
C ILE A 236 -3.64 -20.82 28.32
N ILE A 237 -3.79 -20.30 27.09
CA ILE A 237 -3.17 -19.05 26.64
C ILE A 237 -4.17 -17.92 26.86
N GLU A 238 -3.80 -16.91 27.64
CA GLU A 238 -4.55 -15.65 27.74
C GLU A 238 -3.91 -14.59 26.82
N GLU A 239 -4.67 -13.58 26.39
CA GLU A 239 -4.16 -12.50 25.53
C GLU A 239 -3.01 -11.72 26.21
N ALA A 240 -3.05 -11.59 27.54
CA ALA A 240 -1.96 -11.05 28.34
C ALA A 240 -0.65 -11.85 28.21
N THR A 241 -0.74 -13.16 27.97
CA THR A 241 0.42 -14.02 27.74
C THR A 241 1.13 -13.67 26.43
N SER A 242 0.38 -13.40 25.35
CA SER A 242 0.96 -12.97 24.07
C SER A 242 1.72 -11.65 24.19
N GLN A 243 1.12 -10.66 24.87
CA GLN A 243 1.79 -9.39 25.12
C GLN A 243 3.06 -9.56 25.97
N GLY A 244 3.05 -10.49 26.92
CA GLY A 244 4.21 -10.89 27.71
C GLY A 244 5.35 -11.42 26.84
N VAL A 245 5.06 -12.37 25.94
CA VAL A 245 6.09 -12.96 25.05
C VAL A 245 6.77 -11.90 24.16
N VAL A 246 6.01 -10.93 23.65
CA VAL A 246 6.57 -9.83 22.86
C VAL A 246 7.45 -8.91 23.71
N GLY A 247 7.06 -8.67 24.97
CA GLY A 247 7.86 -7.94 25.96
C GLY A 247 9.18 -8.64 26.28
N ASP A 248 9.13 -9.94 26.58
CA ASP A 248 10.32 -10.74 26.87
C ASP A 248 11.29 -10.75 25.68
N LEU A 249 10.77 -10.90 24.46
CA LEU A 249 11.57 -10.83 23.24
C LEU A 249 12.22 -9.45 23.05
N MET A 250 11.52 -8.37 23.40
CA MET A 250 12.09 -7.02 23.37
C MET A 250 13.25 -6.89 24.36
N ASP A 251 13.08 -7.36 25.60
CA ASP A 251 14.12 -7.29 26.62
C ASP A 251 15.37 -8.11 26.21
N GLU A 252 15.19 -9.31 25.64
CA GLU A 252 16.28 -10.11 25.08
C GLU A 252 17.06 -9.36 23.97
N ILE A 253 16.32 -8.68 23.07
CA ILE A 253 16.91 -7.88 22.00
C ILE A 253 17.71 -6.70 22.56
N LEU A 254 17.17 -6.01 23.57
CA LEU A 254 17.83 -4.86 24.20
C LEU A 254 19.08 -5.28 24.98
N ASP A 255 19.00 -6.38 25.73
CA ASP A 255 20.15 -6.93 26.46
C ASP A 255 21.28 -7.35 25.51
N ALA A 256 20.94 -7.97 24.38
CA ALA A 256 21.92 -8.29 23.34
C ALA A 256 22.50 -7.02 22.71
N TYR A 257 21.66 -6.03 22.40
CA TYR A 257 22.07 -4.76 21.79
C TYR A 257 23.03 -3.96 22.68
N VAL A 258 22.77 -3.91 24.00
CA VAL A 258 23.65 -3.22 24.97
C VAL A 258 25.03 -3.88 25.05
N LYS A 259 25.09 -5.21 24.90
CA LYS A 259 26.36 -5.96 24.90
C LYS A 259 27.13 -5.80 23.60
N ASP A 260 26.44 -5.91 22.46
CA ASP A 260 27.01 -5.72 21.13
C ASP A 260 25.93 -5.15 20.20
N PRO A 261 26.04 -3.86 19.79
CA PRO A 261 25.10 -3.26 18.84
C PRO A 261 25.03 -3.96 17.48
N ASN A 262 26.03 -4.77 17.11
CA ASN A 262 26.13 -5.47 15.83
C ASN A 262 25.87 -6.98 15.93
N PHE A 263 25.26 -7.43 17.03
CA PHE A 263 24.88 -8.82 17.22
C PHE A 263 24.01 -9.32 16.04
N LYS A 264 24.23 -10.60 15.66
CA LYS A 264 23.58 -11.21 14.50
C LYS A 264 22.55 -12.29 14.86
N SER A 265 22.51 -12.70 16.13
CA SER A 265 21.59 -13.71 16.63
C SER A 265 21.32 -13.47 18.11
N LEU A 266 20.14 -13.88 18.58
CA LEU A 266 19.85 -13.89 20.01
C LEU A 266 20.49 -15.13 20.66
N PRO A 267 21.00 -15.03 21.91
CA PRO A 267 21.58 -16.17 22.62
C PRO A 267 20.60 -17.33 22.86
N SER A 268 19.29 -17.04 22.79
CA SER A 268 18.15 -17.90 23.12
C SER A 268 17.29 -18.27 21.90
N ALA A 269 17.78 -18.04 20.67
CA ALA A 269 17.08 -18.36 19.42
C ALA A 269 17.63 -19.61 18.72
#